data_AF-A0AAW7L7W1-F1
#
_entry.id   AF-A0AAW7L7W1-F1
#
_cell.length_a   1.000
_cell.length_b   1.000
_cell.length_c   1.000
_cell.angle_alpha   90.00
_cell.angle_beta   90.00
_cell.angle_gamma   90.00
#
_symmetry.space_group_name_H-M   'P 1'
#
loop_
_entity.id
_entity.type
_entity.pdbx_description
1 polymer ?
#
loop_
_entity_poly.entity_id
_entity_poly.type
_entity_poly.pdbx_seq_one_letter_code
_entity_poly.pdbx_strand_id
1 'polypeptide(L)'
;MLQASKQWQWIVCAKKNRLLLDLNDDMQLCTPYKLRQLTDCTFKNPYFSLEDAAFYEQVYYYLEQFNLWNPAQLCQIALNATAVKFQLKPVLAKSWFFKLYTGTTPSTEAVINLSSESQTGEFLIVEHCPDASVCINLSKTFALDDNLSLSQFEVIRVLNNRVHPLIISQYDSQTA
;
A
#
# COMPACT_ATOMS: atom_id res chain seq x y z
N MET A 1 12.61 0.85 -13.88
CA MET A 1 12.26 1.58 -12.64
C MET A 1 12.37 3.08 -12.88
N LEU A 2 11.37 3.87 -12.46
CA LEU A 2 11.48 5.33 -12.41
C LEU A 2 12.42 5.69 -11.24
N GLN A 3 13.53 6.40 -11.50
CA GLN A 3 14.51 6.73 -10.46
C GLN A 3 14.03 7.92 -9.61
N ALA A 4 14.13 7.78 -8.29
CA ALA A 4 13.78 8.84 -7.37
C ALA A 4 14.68 10.07 -7.61
N SER A 5 14.07 11.25 -7.67
CA SER A 5 14.78 12.51 -7.90
C SER A 5 14.61 13.46 -6.71
N LYS A 6 15.64 14.24 -6.42
CA LYS A 6 15.60 15.32 -5.40
C LYS A 6 14.55 16.39 -5.70
N GLN A 7 14.07 16.44 -6.94
CA GLN A 7 13.08 17.41 -7.40
C GLN A 7 11.65 16.95 -7.11
N TRP A 8 11.43 15.66 -6.80
CA TRP A 8 10.11 15.13 -6.49
C TRP A 8 9.53 15.76 -5.24
N GLN A 9 8.23 16.04 -5.28
CA GLN A 9 7.55 16.76 -4.22
C GLN A 9 6.14 16.23 -3.96
N TRP A 10 5.84 15.98 -2.69
CA TRP A 10 4.51 15.79 -2.17
C TRP A 10 3.72 17.10 -2.28
N ILE A 11 2.59 17.07 -2.98
CA ILE A 11 1.69 18.21 -3.15
C ILE A 11 0.38 17.92 -2.45
N VAL A 12 0.06 18.75 -1.46
CA VAL A 12 -1.26 18.72 -0.83
C VAL A 12 -2.27 19.46 -1.72
N CYS A 13 -3.08 18.71 -2.47
CA CYS A 13 -4.03 19.29 -3.41
C CYS A 13 -5.41 19.50 -2.76
N ALA A 14 -5.69 20.73 -2.35
CA ALA A 14 -7.01 21.10 -1.82
C ALA A 14 -8.16 20.87 -2.83
N LYS A 15 -7.92 21.17 -4.11
CA LYS A 15 -8.93 21.01 -5.19
C LYS A 15 -9.39 19.55 -5.35
N LYS A 16 -8.45 18.59 -5.31
CA LYS A 16 -8.76 17.15 -5.40
C LYS A 16 -9.06 16.52 -4.03
N ASN A 17 -8.79 17.25 -2.94
CA ASN A 17 -8.74 16.71 -1.58
C ASN A 17 -7.91 15.42 -1.53
N ARG A 18 -6.71 15.46 -2.10
CA ARG A 18 -5.77 14.33 -2.17
C ARG A 18 -4.32 14.78 -2.00
N LEU A 19 -3.49 13.86 -1.51
CA LEU A 19 -2.05 13.95 -1.65
C LEU A 19 -1.64 13.55 -3.07
N LEU A 20 -0.87 14.40 -3.73
CA LEU A 20 -0.25 14.11 -5.02
C LEU A 20 1.25 14.00 -4.83
N LEU A 21 1.91 13.35 -5.77
CA LEU A 21 3.36 13.38 -5.91
C LEU A 21 3.70 13.91 -7.29
N ASP A 22 4.42 15.02 -7.33
CA ASP A 22 5.02 15.55 -8.55
C ASP A 22 6.33 14.81 -8.82
N LEU A 23 6.39 14.17 -9.98
CA LEU A 23 7.53 13.36 -10.43
C LEU A 23 8.40 14.12 -11.44
N ASN A 24 8.14 15.41 -11.65
CA ASN A 24 8.61 16.24 -12.76
C ASN A 24 8.07 15.80 -14.13
N ASP A 25 8.54 16.48 -15.19
CA ASP A 25 8.26 16.16 -16.60
C ASP A 25 6.76 16.01 -16.90
N ASP A 26 5.97 16.91 -16.30
CA ASP A 26 4.50 16.94 -16.36
C ASP A 26 3.81 15.66 -15.83
N MET A 27 4.54 14.79 -15.14
CA MET A 27 4.02 13.55 -14.56
C MET A 27 3.66 13.74 -13.08
N GLN A 28 2.41 13.45 -12.75
CA GLN A 28 1.91 13.48 -11.37
C GLN A 28 1.20 12.18 -11.02
N LEU A 29 1.53 11.64 -9.84
CA LEU A 29 0.77 10.56 -9.23
C LEU A 29 -0.32 11.15 -8.31
N CYS A 30 -1.56 10.69 -8.49
CA CYS A 30 -2.66 11.01 -7.59
C CYS A 30 -2.91 9.83 -6.63
N THR A 31 -2.59 10.00 -5.35
CA THR A 31 -2.83 8.95 -4.34
C THR A 31 -4.31 8.93 -3.91
N PRO A 32 -4.81 7.85 -3.28
CA PRO A 32 -6.17 7.82 -2.75
C PRO A 32 -6.31 8.57 -1.41
N TYR A 33 -5.22 9.06 -0.82
CA TYR A 33 -5.20 9.58 0.56
C TYR A 33 -5.75 11.00 0.66
N LYS A 34 -6.76 11.19 1.52
CA LYS A 34 -7.43 12.48 1.75
C LYS A 34 -6.64 13.35 2.72
N LEU A 35 -6.78 14.68 2.61
CA LEU A 35 -6.04 15.64 3.46
C LEU A 35 -6.20 15.37 4.96
N ARG A 36 -7.39 14.96 5.39
CA ARG A 36 -7.67 14.61 6.81
C ARG A 36 -6.81 13.47 7.36
N GLN A 37 -6.30 12.60 6.47
CA GLN A 37 -5.46 11.46 6.83
C GLN A 37 -3.98 11.84 6.92
N LEU A 38 -3.58 13.03 6.44
CA LEU A 38 -2.19 13.42 6.37
C LEU A 38 -1.67 13.93 7.72
N THR A 39 -0.38 13.72 7.97
CA THR A 39 0.34 14.31 9.09
C THR A 39 0.60 15.80 8.86
N ASP A 40 0.87 16.54 9.94
CA ASP A 40 1.21 17.97 9.83
C ASP A 40 2.57 18.19 9.14
N CYS A 41 3.45 17.18 9.17
CA CYS A 41 4.77 17.22 8.54
C CYS A 41 4.67 17.33 7.01
N THR A 42 3.68 16.67 6.41
CA THR A 42 3.41 16.72 4.95
C THR A 42 3.16 18.14 4.45
N PHE A 43 2.63 19.02 5.31
CA PHE A 43 2.38 20.42 4.97
C PHE A 43 3.62 21.31 5.13
N LYS A 44 4.60 20.88 5.92
CA LYS A 44 5.80 21.66 6.28
C LYS A 44 7.00 21.35 5.39
N ASN A 45 7.15 20.08 5.01
CA ASN A 45 8.25 19.63 4.16
C ASN A 45 7.71 18.82 2.98
N PRO A 46 7.49 19.45 1.82
CA PRO A 46 6.92 18.78 0.66
C PRO A 46 7.95 17.95 -0.11
N TYR A 47 9.25 18.09 0.15
CA TYR A 47 10.26 17.41 -0.66
C TYR A 47 10.27 15.91 -0.39
N PHE A 48 10.42 15.14 -1.47
CA PHE A 48 10.63 13.70 -1.39
C PHE A 48 12.01 13.44 -0.77
N SER A 49 12.00 12.94 0.47
CA SER A 49 13.18 12.81 1.30
C SER A 49 14.06 11.62 0.89
N LEU A 50 15.27 11.56 1.46
CA LEU A 50 16.14 10.38 1.28
C LEU A 50 15.51 9.11 1.86
N GLU A 51 14.75 9.24 2.96
CA GLU A 51 14.00 8.14 3.57
C GLU A 51 12.86 7.65 2.67
N ASP A 52 12.12 8.59 2.05
CA ASP A 52 11.09 8.28 1.06
C ASP A 52 11.69 7.48 -0.11
N ALA A 53 12.84 7.91 -0.62
CA ALA A 53 13.54 7.27 -1.73
C ALA A 53 14.04 5.87 -1.39
N ALA A 54 14.68 5.70 -0.24
CA ALA A 54 15.17 4.40 0.20
C ALA A 54 14.02 3.39 0.36
N PHE A 55 12.91 3.80 0.97
CA PHE A 55 11.75 2.93 1.15
C PHE A 55 11.06 2.61 -0.19
N TYR A 56 10.92 3.61 -1.08
CA TYR A 56 10.39 3.41 -2.43
C TYR A 56 11.20 2.35 -3.19
N GLU A 57 12.52 2.46 -3.22
CA GLU A 57 13.38 1.50 -3.91
C GLU A 57 13.30 0.11 -3.28
N GLN A 58 13.29 0.03 -1.95
CA GLN A 58 13.14 -1.23 -1.23
C GLN A 58 11.85 -1.96 -1.62
N VAL A 59 10.71 -1.26 -1.63
CA VAL A 59 9.42 -1.84 -2.01
C VAL A 59 9.41 -2.24 -3.48
N TYR A 60 9.95 -1.39 -4.37
CA TYR A 60 10.03 -1.69 -5.80
C TYR A 60 10.80 -2.99 -6.06
N TYR A 61 12.03 -3.11 -5.53
CA TYR A 61 12.88 -4.28 -5.78
C TYR A 61 12.38 -5.55 -5.08
N TYR A 62 11.70 -5.43 -3.94
CA TYR A 62 11.04 -6.59 -3.33
C TYR A 62 9.92 -7.12 -4.24
N LEU A 63 9.05 -6.23 -4.74
CA LEU A 63 7.92 -6.61 -5.59
C LEU A 63 8.34 -7.08 -6.98
N GLU A 64 9.46 -6.57 -7.51
CA GLU A 64 10.02 -6.99 -8.80
C GLU A 64 10.34 -8.49 -8.83
N GLN A 65 10.72 -9.09 -7.69
CA GLN A 65 11.05 -10.52 -7.59
C GLN A 65 9.89 -11.46 -7.92
N PHE A 66 8.64 -10.98 -7.78
CA PHE A 66 7.46 -11.80 -8.03
C PHE A 66 7.10 -11.86 -9.53
N ASN A 67 7.64 -10.98 -10.38
CA ASN A 67 7.32 -10.88 -11.81
C ASN A 67 5.81 -10.74 -12.14
N LEU A 68 5.01 -10.20 -11.21
CA LEU A 68 3.55 -10.06 -11.36
C LEU A 68 3.11 -8.72 -11.95
N TRP A 69 3.93 -7.69 -11.74
CA TRP A 69 3.59 -6.31 -12.10
C TRP A 69 4.58 -5.77 -13.12
N ASN A 70 4.07 -4.99 -14.06
CA ASN A 70 4.95 -4.24 -14.96
C ASN A 70 5.65 -3.09 -14.22
N PRO A 71 6.73 -2.50 -14.78
CA PRO A 71 7.51 -1.46 -14.11
C PRO A 71 6.68 -0.24 -13.65
N ALA A 72 5.65 0.16 -14.40
CA ALA A 72 4.80 1.29 -14.03
C ALA A 72 3.90 0.96 -12.82
N GLN A 73 3.35 -0.27 -12.77
CA GLN A 73 2.59 -0.76 -11.62
C GLN A 73 3.46 -0.87 -10.37
N LEU A 74 4.67 -1.40 -10.49
CA LEU A 74 5.64 -1.45 -9.39
C LEU A 74 5.92 -0.06 -8.82
N CYS A 75 6.16 0.93 -9.70
CA CYS A 75 6.36 2.32 -9.28
C CYS A 75 5.12 2.86 -8.53
N GLN A 76 3.91 2.62 -9.04
CA GLN A 76 2.68 3.07 -8.38
C GLN A 76 2.48 2.44 -7.00
N ILE A 77 2.70 1.12 -6.88
CA ILE A 77 2.57 0.41 -5.60
C ILE A 77 3.58 0.98 -4.59
N ALA A 78 4.85 1.07 -5.00
CA ALA A 78 5.92 1.55 -4.12
C ALA A 78 5.70 3.00 -3.67
N LEU A 79 5.32 3.91 -4.57
CA LEU A 79 5.04 5.30 -4.23
C LEU A 79 3.83 5.45 -3.29
N ASN A 80 2.78 4.67 -3.50
CA ASN A 80 1.62 4.68 -2.59
C ASN A 80 1.98 4.09 -1.22
N ALA A 81 2.83 3.07 -1.15
CA ALA A 81 3.35 2.53 0.10
C ALA A 81 4.20 3.59 0.85
N THR A 82 5.09 4.29 0.15
CA THR A 82 5.91 5.39 0.72
C THR A 82 5.03 6.49 1.30
N ALA A 83 3.99 6.90 0.58
CA ALA A 83 3.02 7.87 1.09
C ALA A 83 2.35 7.39 2.39
N VAL A 84 1.94 6.12 2.49
CA VAL A 84 1.37 5.56 3.73
C VAL A 84 2.38 5.58 4.87
N LYS A 85 3.63 5.21 4.59
CA LYS A 85 4.67 5.07 5.60
C LYS A 85 5.01 6.40 6.27
N PHE A 86 5.10 7.49 5.49
CA PHE A 86 5.66 8.75 5.99
C PHE A 86 4.67 9.92 6.02
N GLN A 87 3.62 9.89 5.21
CA GLN A 87 2.72 11.05 5.05
C GLN A 87 1.40 10.90 5.81
N LEU A 88 1.02 9.70 6.21
CA LEU A 88 -0.27 9.43 6.85
C LEU A 88 -0.19 9.40 8.39
N LYS A 89 -1.25 9.91 9.02
CA LYS A 89 -1.50 9.74 10.45
C LYS A 89 -1.69 8.25 10.78
N PRO A 90 -1.39 7.83 12.02
CA PRO A 90 -1.66 6.48 12.47
C PRO A 90 -3.11 6.04 12.20
N VAL A 91 -3.26 4.86 11.59
CA VAL A 91 -4.57 4.28 11.26
C VAL A 91 -5.03 3.39 12.41
N LEU A 92 -6.31 3.48 12.78
CA LEU A 92 -6.92 2.56 13.73
C LEU A 92 -7.18 1.20 13.08
N ALA A 93 -6.96 0.13 13.84
CA ALA A 93 -7.20 -1.22 13.35
C ALA A 93 -8.70 -1.45 13.08
N LYS A 94 -9.02 -2.06 11.93
CA LYS A 94 -10.37 -2.43 11.50
C LYS A 94 -10.50 -3.93 11.23
N SER A 95 -9.98 -4.73 12.15
CA SER A 95 -9.79 -6.16 11.96
C SER A 95 -11.07 -6.99 11.96
N TRP A 96 -12.19 -6.42 12.40
CA TRP A 96 -13.49 -7.09 12.44
C TRP A 96 -14.05 -7.40 11.05
N PHE A 97 -13.57 -6.73 10.00
CA PHE A 97 -13.93 -7.05 8.62
C PHE A 97 -13.27 -8.32 8.10
N PHE A 98 -12.24 -8.83 8.79
CA PHE A 98 -11.39 -9.90 8.28
C PHE A 98 -11.51 -11.17 9.11
N LYS A 99 -11.50 -12.31 8.40
CA LYS A 99 -11.50 -13.67 8.96
C LYS A 99 -10.17 -13.98 9.64
N LEU A 100 -10.26 -14.61 10.80
CA LEU A 100 -9.11 -15.19 11.50
C LEU A 100 -8.35 -16.12 10.55
N TYR A 101 -7.02 -16.02 10.58
CA TYR A 101 -6.19 -17.06 10.00
C TYR A 101 -6.16 -18.25 10.98
N THR A 102 -6.57 -19.42 10.50
CA THR A 102 -6.62 -20.66 11.29
C THR A 102 -5.55 -21.67 10.88
N GLY A 103 -4.62 -21.28 10.00
CA GLY A 103 -3.51 -22.14 9.59
C GLY A 103 -2.37 -22.15 10.62
N THR A 104 -1.37 -23.00 10.36
CA THR A 104 -0.29 -23.26 11.32
C THR A 104 0.78 -22.17 11.37
N THR A 105 0.97 -21.44 10.27
CA THR A 105 2.05 -20.45 10.14
C THR A 105 1.50 -19.14 9.58
N PRO A 106 1.32 -18.09 10.40
CA PRO A 106 0.96 -16.78 9.89
C PRO A 106 2.10 -16.24 9.04
N SER A 107 1.78 -15.48 7.98
CA SER A 107 2.80 -14.94 7.08
C SER A 107 3.37 -13.64 7.62
N THR A 108 4.69 -13.49 7.48
CA THR A 108 5.44 -12.25 7.71
C THR A 108 5.96 -11.67 6.39
N GLU A 109 5.53 -12.21 5.26
CA GLU A 109 5.88 -11.68 3.93
C GLU A 109 5.26 -10.29 3.74
N ALA A 110 5.84 -9.47 2.88
CA ALA A 110 5.27 -8.14 2.64
C ALA A 110 3.97 -8.26 1.83
N VAL A 111 3.87 -9.21 0.89
CA VAL A 111 2.60 -9.46 0.17
C VAL A 111 1.84 -10.59 0.84
N ILE A 112 0.59 -10.32 1.20
CA ILE A 112 -0.26 -11.20 1.99
C ILE A 112 -1.67 -11.28 1.42
N ASN A 113 -2.44 -12.25 1.92
CA ASN A 113 -3.87 -12.31 1.70
C ASN A 113 -4.65 -11.87 2.93
N LEU A 114 -5.71 -11.10 2.69
CA LEU A 114 -6.75 -10.82 3.68
C LEU A 114 -8.11 -11.28 3.12
N SER A 115 -8.91 -11.89 4.00
CA SER A 115 -10.20 -12.46 3.63
C SER A 115 -11.30 -11.77 4.43
N SER A 116 -12.22 -11.10 3.75
CA SER A 116 -13.48 -10.64 4.34
C SER A 116 -14.54 -11.76 4.32
N GLU A 117 -15.77 -11.43 4.69
CA GLU A 117 -16.88 -12.38 4.51
C GLU A 117 -17.16 -12.69 3.04
N SER A 118 -17.04 -11.68 2.18
CA SER A 118 -17.43 -11.76 0.78
C SER A 118 -16.31 -12.12 -0.19
N GLN A 119 -15.04 -11.86 0.17
CA GLN A 119 -13.92 -12.07 -0.76
C GLN A 119 -12.55 -12.19 -0.08
N THR A 120 -11.59 -12.75 -0.82
CA THR A 120 -10.16 -12.78 -0.47
C THR A 120 -9.40 -11.93 -1.48
N GLY A 121 -8.39 -11.19 -1.03
CA GLY A 121 -7.60 -10.33 -1.89
C GLY A 121 -6.21 -10.05 -1.34
N GLU A 122 -5.36 -9.56 -2.23
CA GLU A 122 -3.94 -9.32 -1.99
C GLU A 122 -3.69 -7.93 -1.42
N PHE A 123 -2.83 -7.86 -0.41
CA PHE A 123 -2.43 -6.64 0.25
C PHE A 123 -0.91 -6.59 0.38
N LEU A 124 -0.36 -5.39 0.37
CA LEU A 124 1.04 -5.15 0.74
C LEU A 124 1.10 -4.58 2.16
N ILE A 125 1.84 -5.25 3.06
CA ILE A 125 2.26 -4.72 4.35
C ILE A 125 3.27 -3.60 4.11
N VAL A 126 2.89 -2.38 4.50
CA VAL A 126 3.75 -1.19 4.50
C VAL A 126 4.54 -1.09 5.80
N GLU A 127 3.91 -1.50 6.91
CA GLU A 127 4.53 -1.51 8.23
C GLU A 127 4.00 -2.67 9.07
N HIS A 128 4.92 -3.45 9.62
CA HIS A 128 4.61 -4.54 10.55
C HIS A 128 4.90 -4.09 11.99
N CYS A 129 3.91 -4.22 12.88
CA CYS A 129 4.07 -4.06 14.32
C CYS A 129 3.68 -5.36 15.03
N PRO A 130 4.04 -5.57 16.31
CA PRO A 130 3.79 -6.82 17.03
C PRO A 130 2.33 -7.31 17.00
N ASP A 131 1.37 -6.40 17.16
CA ASP A 131 -0.06 -6.76 17.26
C ASP A 131 -0.82 -6.61 15.93
N ALA A 132 -0.38 -5.69 15.07
CA ALA A 132 -1.12 -5.30 13.87
C ALA A 132 -0.17 -4.75 12.80
N SER A 133 -0.56 -4.96 11.54
CA SER A 133 0.14 -4.46 10.36
C SER A 133 -0.68 -3.39 9.66
N VAL A 134 0.01 -2.40 9.08
CA VAL A 134 -0.57 -1.40 8.17
C VAL A 134 -0.37 -1.90 6.75
N CYS A 135 -1.46 -2.05 6.01
CA CYS A 135 -1.48 -2.63 4.69
C CYS A 135 -2.17 -1.72 3.68
N ILE A 136 -1.81 -1.87 2.40
CA ILE A 136 -2.54 -1.27 1.28
C ILE A 136 -3.16 -2.35 0.40
N ASN A 137 -4.38 -2.09 -0.09
CA ASN A 137 -5.08 -2.97 -1.03
C ASN A 137 -4.39 -2.94 -2.41
N LEU A 138 -4.02 -4.09 -2.97
CA LEU A 138 -3.40 -4.18 -4.30
C LEU A 138 -4.43 -4.35 -5.43
N SER A 139 -5.64 -4.82 -5.10
CA SER A 139 -6.74 -5.01 -6.05
C SER A 139 -7.43 -3.68 -6.40
N LYS A 140 -8.08 -3.61 -7.57
CA LYS A 140 -8.85 -2.42 -8.00
C LYS A 140 -9.86 -1.97 -6.96
N THR A 141 -10.57 -2.94 -6.38
CA THR A 141 -11.56 -2.75 -5.31
C THR A 141 -11.54 -3.96 -4.39
N PHE A 142 -11.73 -3.74 -3.09
CA PHE A 142 -11.86 -4.79 -2.10
C PHE A 142 -13.08 -4.57 -1.21
N ALA A 143 -14.08 -5.46 -1.25
CA ALA A 143 -15.25 -5.39 -0.37
C ALA A 143 -14.90 -5.84 1.06
N LEU A 144 -15.04 -4.92 2.02
CA LEU A 144 -14.90 -5.22 3.45
C LEU A 144 -16.19 -5.82 4.01
N ASP A 145 -17.34 -5.28 3.59
CA ASP A 145 -18.69 -5.79 3.83
C ASP A 145 -19.63 -5.35 2.68
N ASP A 146 -20.94 -5.47 2.86
CA ASP A 146 -21.94 -5.10 1.85
C ASP A 146 -22.02 -3.60 1.55
N ASN A 147 -21.51 -2.75 2.45
CA ASN A 147 -21.65 -1.28 2.37
C ASN A 147 -20.32 -0.56 2.20
N LEU A 148 -19.20 -1.22 2.50
CA LEU A 148 -17.88 -0.62 2.56
C LEU A 148 -16.88 -1.40 1.73
N SER A 149 -16.14 -0.68 0.91
CA SER A 149 -15.03 -1.21 0.13
C SER A 149 -13.81 -0.31 0.22
N LEU A 150 -12.65 -0.90 -0.05
CA LEU A 150 -11.39 -0.21 -0.27
C LEU A 150 -11.15 -0.09 -1.77
N SER A 151 -10.79 1.09 -2.23
CA SER A 151 -10.22 1.28 -3.56
C SER A 151 -8.77 0.80 -3.61
N GLN A 152 -8.20 0.68 -4.79
CA GLN A 152 -6.78 0.37 -4.94
C GLN A 152 -5.91 1.36 -4.16
N PHE A 153 -4.93 0.82 -3.44
CA PHE A 153 -3.99 1.52 -2.57
C PHE A 153 -4.59 2.16 -1.32
N GLU A 154 -5.90 2.02 -1.05
CA GLU A 154 -6.42 2.49 0.24
C GLU A 154 -5.80 1.70 1.40
N VAL A 155 -5.45 2.43 2.45
CA VAL A 155 -4.77 1.92 3.62
C VAL A 155 -5.76 1.32 4.62
N ILE A 156 -5.37 0.22 5.24
CA ILE A 156 -6.08 -0.37 6.38
C ILE A 156 -5.08 -0.94 7.38
N ARG A 157 -5.42 -0.85 8.67
CA ARG A 157 -4.65 -1.52 9.73
C ARG A 157 -5.41 -2.75 10.21
N VAL A 158 -4.71 -3.88 10.31
CA VAL A 158 -5.31 -5.19 10.61
C VAL A 158 -4.46 -5.93 11.63
N LEU A 159 -5.10 -6.64 12.56
CA LEU A 159 -4.42 -7.50 13.53
C LEU A 159 -3.69 -8.62 12.81
N ASN A 160 -2.50 -8.98 13.28
CA ASN A 160 -1.64 -9.96 12.62
C ASN A 160 -2.26 -11.37 12.54
N ASN A 161 -3.19 -11.71 13.45
CA ASN A 161 -3.95 -12.96 13.41
C ASN A 161 -5.00 -13.05 12.29
N ARG A 162 -5.11 -12.03 11.44
CA ARG A 162 -5.93 -12.02 10.22
C ARG A 162 -5.12 -12.18 8.94
N VAL A 163 -3.79 -12.21 9.04
CA VAL A 163 -2.89 -12.23 7.89
C VAL A 163 -2.71 -13.66 7.40
N HIS A 164 -3.16 -13.93 6.18
CA HIS A 164 -3.01 -15.23 5.52
C HIS A 164 -1.78 -15.19 4.61
N PRO A 165 -1.00 -16.28 4.51
CA PRO A 165 0.08 -16.37 3.53
C PRO A 165 -0.43 -16.19 2.10
N LEU A 166 0.43 -15.60 1.27
CA LEU A 166 0.19 -15.56 -0.16
C LEU A 166 0.28 -17.00 -0.70
N ILE A 167 -0.80 -17.48 -1.30
CA ILE A 167 -0.82 -18.79 -1.96
C ILE A 167 -0.46 -18.56 -3.42
N ILE A 168 0.81 -18.72 -3.76
CA ILE A 168 1.38 -18.43 -5.09
C ILE A 168 1.00 -19.51 -6.14
N SER A 169 0.25 -20.56 -5.77
CA SER A 169 -0.10 -21.67 -6.68
C SER A 169 -0.94 -21.27 -7.90
N GLN A 170 -1.40 -20.02 -8.00
CA GLN A 170 -2.14 -19.50 -9.16
C GLN A 170 -1.25 -18.79 -10.20
N TYR A 171 0.01 -18.50 -9.89
CA TYR A 171 0.91 -17.78 -10.81
C TYR A 171 1.80 -18.71 -11.65
N ASP A 172 1.96 -19.98 -11.25
CA ASP A 172 2.68 -21.00 -12.03
C ASP A 172 1.88 -21.55 -13.23
N SER A 173 0.59 -21.19 -13.37
CA SER A 173 -0.29 -21.75 -14.42
C SER A 173 -0.42 -20.87 -15.68
N GLN A 174 0.30 -19.75 -15.79
CA GLN A 174 0.32 -18.91 -17.00
C GLN A 174 1.61 -19.00 -17.83
N THR A 175 2.52 -19.93 -17.49
CA THR A 175 3.79 -20.15 -18.20
C THR A 175 3.93 -21.56 -18.80
N ALA A 176 2.82 -22.24 -19.10
CA ALA A 176 2.80 -23.45 -19.92
C ALA A 176 2.24 -23.18 -21.33
#